data_AF-A0A2T6GHP1-F1
#
_entry.id   AF-A0A2T6GHP1-F1
#
_cell.length_a   1.000
_cell.length_b   1.000
_cell.length_c   1.000
_cell.angle_alpha   90.00
_cell.angle_beta   90.00
_cell.angle_gamma   90.00
#
_symmetry.space_group_name_H-M   'P 1'
#
loop_
_entity.id
_entity.type
_entity.pdbx_description
1 polymer ?
#
loop_
_entity_poly.entity_id
_entity_poly.type
_entity_poly.pdbx_seq_one_letter_code
_entity_poly.pdbx_strand_id
1 'polypeptide(L)'
;MGFCFLVLWSLPVLVLTILLLLGAEAMLGEPRSDGSSFTTALLIQFLLGFTVLMGLVFAWIFSVPRVLAFTFDENQQLLTLTVSRRGRKPTEVRVPYSDIIGIYPYVFASYDRDGHFSVLCQGPRGKQSLYRLAEGTSLEEMEFHSAWLRGALGERMHNLADLDK
;
A
#
# COMPACT_ATOMS: atom_id res chain seq x y z
N MET A 1 6.30 -1.84 20.37
CA MET A 1 5.45 -1.78 19.16
C MET A 1 4.25 -2.72 19.21
N GLY A 2 4.36 -3.98 19.64
CA GLY A 2 3.24 -4.95 19.61
C GLY A 2 2.00 -4.58 20.43
N PHE A 3 2.16 -3.93 21.59
CA PHE A 3 1.06 -3.51 22.44
C PHE A 3 0.14 -2.47 21.78
N CYS A 4 0.71 -1.43 21.13
CA CYS A 4 -0.10 -0.43 20.41
C CYS A 4 -0.85 -1.05 19.23
N PHE A 5 -0.27 -2.03 18.54
CA PHE A 5 -0.98 -2.74 17.46
C PHE A 5 -2.15 -3.58 17.98
N LEU A 6 -1.98 -4.26 19.11
CA LEU A 6 -3.07 -5.02 19.77
C LEU A 6 -4.22 -4.12 20.22
N VAL A 7 -3.91 -2.96 20.81
CA VAL A 7 -4.90 -1.97 21.24
C VAL A 7 -5.61 -1.35 20.02
N LEU A 8 -4.87 -1.00 18.97
CA LEU A 8 -5.46 -0.46 17.73
C LEU A 8 -6.36 -1.49 17.02
N TRP A 9 -6.06 -2.78 17.16
CA TRP A 9 -6.82 -3.88 16.55
C TRP A 9 -8.06 -4.24 17.36
N SER A 10 -8.02 -4.16 18.69
CA SER A 10 -9.16 -4.49 19.55
C SER A 10 -10.21 -3.38 19.60
N LEU A 11 -9.79 -2.11 19.49
CA LEU A 11 -10.69 -0.96 19.49
C LEU A 11 -11.83 -1.02 18.45
N PRO A 12 -11.60 -1.32 17.16
CA PRO A 12 -12.68 -1.38 16.17
C PRO A 12 -13.65 -2.54 16.42
N VAL A 13 -13.17 -3.68 16.91
CA VAL A 13 -14.03 -4.81 17.31
C VAL A 13 -14.92 -4.39 18.48
N LEU A 14 -14.33 -3.71 19.47
CA LEU A 14 -15.04 -3.24 20.65
C LEU A 14 -16.09 -2.19 20.30
N VAL A 15 -15.75 -1.23 19.43
CA VAL A 15 -16.70 -0.23 18.89
C VAL A 15 -17.83 -0.88 18.12
N LEU A 16 -17.54 -1.86 17.27
CA LEU A 16 -18.56 -2.60 16.51
C LEU A 16 -19.49 -3.40 17.43
N THR A 17 -18.96 -4.05 18.47
CA THR A 17 -19.79 -4.78 19.45
C THR A 17 -20.72 -3.86 20.22
N ILE A 18 -20.26 -2.65 20.59
CA ILE A 18 -21.10 -1.65 21.26
C ILE A 18 -22.21 -1.17 20.30
N LEU A 19 -21.89 -0.91 19.03
CA LEU A 19 -22.88 -0.52 18.01
C LEU A 19 -23.94 -1.60 17.78
N LEU A 20 -23.53 -2.87 17.73
CA LEU A 20 -24.45 -4.00 17.56
C LEU A 20 -25.35 -4.21 18.79
N LEU A 21 -24.81 -4.07 20.00
CA LEU A 21 -25.62 -4.10 21.22
C LEU A 21 -26.65 -2.97 21.25
N LEU A 22 -26.24 -1.73 20.94
CA LEU A 22 -27.14 -0.58 20.90
C LEU A 22 -28.24 -0.74 19.84
N GLY A 23 -27.89 -1.24 18.66
CA GLY A 23 -28.84 -1.52 17.58
C GLY A 23 -29.84 -2.62 17.94
N ALA A 24 -29.38 -3.66 18.64
CA ALA A 24 -30.25 -4.74 19.14
C ALA A 24 -31.22 -4.24 20.22
N GLU A 25 -30.75 -3.40 21.15
CA GLU A 25 -31.64 -2.78 22.15
C GLU A 25 -32.68 -1.85 21.51
N ALA A 26 -32.31 -1.12 20.47
CA ALA A 26 -33.24 -0.27 19.73
C ALA A 26 -34.34 -1.05 18.97
N MET A 27 -34.06 -2.30 18.58
CA MET A 27 -35.03 -3.19 17.93
C MET A 27 -35.94 -3.93 18.93
N LEU A 28 -35.53 -4.04 20.20
CA LEU A 28 -36.20 -4.85 21.24
C LEU A 28 -36.94 -4.02 22.32
N GLY A 29 -36.82 -2.69 22.34
CA GLY A 29 -37.32 -1.83 23.41
C GLY A 29 -38.48 -0.88 23.04
N GLU A 30 -39.52 -0.88 23.88
CA GLU A 30 -40.66 0.04 23.96
C GLU A 30 -40.28 1.55 23.94
N PRO A 31 -41.24 2.47 23.65
CA PRO A 31 -40.96 3.88 23.36
C PRO A 31 -40.30 4.58 24.54
N ARG A 32 -38.98 4.74 24.46
CA ARG A 32 -38.13 5.28 25.50
C ARG A 32 -38.07 6.82 25.38
N SER A 33 -38.57 7.48 26.42
CA SER A 33 -38.53 8.92 26.72
C SER A 33 -37.51 9.77 25.92
N ASP A 34 -38.00 10.84 25.30
CA ASP A 34 -37.35 11.69 24.30
C ASP A 34 -35.91 12.15 24.65
N GLY A 35 -35.56 12.30 25.93
CA GLY A 35 -34.21 12.68 26.37
C GLY A 35 -33.14 11.59 26.21
N SER A 36 -33.54 10.31 26.20
CA SER A 36 -32.65 9.16 26.00
C SER A 36 -32.21 9.05 24.53
N SER A 37 -33.09 9.42 23.59
CA SER A 37 -32.86 9.26 22.15
C SER A 37 -31.69 10.11 21.65
N PHE A 38 -31.58 11.35 22.13
CA PHE A 38 -30.56 12.32 21.72
C PHE A 38 -29.16 11.90 22.15
N THR A 39 -29.03 11.41 23.39
CA THR A 39 -27.76 10.94 23.96
C THR A 39 -27.27 9.69 23.22
N THR A 40 -28.19 8.76 22.90
CA THR A 40 -27.89 7.55 22.14
C THR A 40 -27.52 7.87 20.68
N ALA A 41 -28.22 8.80 20.03
CA ALA A 41 -27.91 9.23 18.66
C ALA A 41 -26.52 9.89 18.56
N LEU A 42 -26.17 10.76 19.51
CA LEU A 42 -24.83 11.35 19.60
C LEU A 42 -23.73 10.30 19.80
N LEU A 43 -23.99 9.29 20.64
CA LEU A 43 -23.04 8.20 20.89
C LEU A 43 -22.83 7.35 19.64
N ILE A 44 -23.91 6.99 18.92
CA ILE A 44 -23.83 6.25 17.64
C ILE A 44 -23.02 7.05 16.61
N GLN A 45 -23.30 8.36 16.48
CA GLN A 45 -22.61 9.21 15.51
C GLN A 45 -21.12 9.38 15.85
N PHE A 46 -20.78 9.46 17.14
CA PHE A 46 -19.40 9.48 17.61
C PHE A 46 -18.67 8.16 17.31
N LEU A 47 -19.30 7.01 17.58
CA LEU A 47 -18.73 5.69 17.28
C LEU A 47 -18.52 5.51 15.77
N LEU A 48 -19.50 5.89 14.95
CA LEU A 48 -19.39 5.82 13.48
C LEU A 48 -18.23 6.69 12.97
N GLY A 49 -18.13 7.93 13.45
CA GLY A 49 -17.03 8.83 13.11
C GLY A 49 -15.67 8.25 13.48
N PHE A 50 -15.56 7.62 14.65
CA PHE A 50 -14.34 6.98 15.11
C PHE A 50 -13.96 5.76 14.25
N THR A 51 -14.94 4.93 13.87
CA THR A 51 -14.70 3.79 12.97
C THR A 51 -14.20 4.25 11.60
N VAL A 52 -14.81 5.28 11.02
CA VAL A 52 -14.36 5.85 9.73
C VAL A 52 -12.95 6.41 9.86
N LEU A 53 -12.67 7.19 10.92
CA LEU A 53 -11.35 7.74 11.18
C LEU A 53 -10.29 6.63 11.32
N MET A 54 -10.60 5.57 12.06
CA MET A 54 -9.72 4.42 12.19
C MET A 54 -9.48 3.75 10.84
N GLY A 55 -10.53 3.48 10.06
CA GLY A 55 -10.39 2.95 8.70
C GLY A 55 -9.45 3.79 7.84
N LEU A 56 -9.55 5.13 7.94
CA LEU A 56 -8.70 6.06 7.20
C LEU A 56 -7.24 6.01 7.68
N VAL A 57 -7.01 5.94 9.00
CA VAL A 57 -5.66 5.78 9.58
C VAL A 57 -5.03 4.45 9.16
N PHE A 58 -5.80 3.36 9.18
CA PHE A 58 -5.34 2.06 8.72
C PHE A 58 -5.00 2.10 7.23
N ALA A 59 -5.89 2.61 6.37
CA ALA A 59 -5.62 2.78 4.95
C ALA A 59 -4.36 3.62 4.70
N TRP A 60 -4.14 4.67 5.48
CA TRP A 60 -2.94 5.50 5.42
C TRP A 60 -1.68 4.70 5.79
N ILE A 61 -1.67 3.99 6.93
CA ILE A 61 -0.50 3.24 7.41
C ILE A 61 -0.14 2.08 6.47
N PHE A 62 -1.15 1.39 5.92
CA PHE A 62 -0.98 0.24 5.04
C PHE A 62 -0.90 0.60 3.56
N SER A 63 -0.86 1.90 3.23
CA SER A 63 -0.64 2.36 1.87
C SER A 63 0.63 1.76 1.25
N VAL A 64 0.61 1.62 -0.08
CA VAL A 64 1.69 1.03 -0.87
C VAL A 64 3.03 1.74 -0.55
N PRO A 65 4.12 1.00 -0.31
CA PRO A 65 5.44 1.58 -0.11
C PRO A 65 5.87 2.41 -1.33
N ARG A 66 6.53 3.55 -1.08
CA ARG A 66 7.13 4.37 -2.14
C ARG A 66 8.63 4.12 -2.19
N VAL A 67 9.17 4.02 -3.40
CA VAL A 67 10.61 3.96 -3.62
C VAL A 67 11.12 5.39 -3.77
N LEU A 68 12.08 5.77 -2.93
CA LEU A 68 12.69 7.11 -2.94
C LEU A 68 13.94 7.18 -3.82
N ALA A 69 14.68 6.09 -3.86
CA ALA A 69 15.88 5.95 -4.67
C ALA A 69 16.07 4.47 -5.02
N PHE A 70 16.70 4.21 -6.15
CA PHE A 70 17.07 2.86 -6.57
C PHE A 70 18.39 2.89 -7.32
N THR A 71 19.12 1.79 -7.29
CA THR A 71 20.32 1.58 -8.11
C THR A 71 20.44 0.12 -8.50
N PHE A 72 20.80 -0.10 -9.75
CA PHE A 72 21.09 -1.40 -10.33
C PHE A 72 22.61 -1.54 -10.43
N ASP A 73 23.21 -2.39 -9.60
CA ASP A 73 24.63 -2.69 -9.63
C ASP A 73 24.87 -3.95 -10.46
N GLU A 74 25.41 -3.77 -11.67
CA GLU A 74 25.73 -4.87 -12.59
C GLU A 74 26.89 -5.74 -12.08
N ASN A 75 27.89 -5.15 -11.42
CA ASN A 75 29.06 -5.89 -10.93
C ASN A 75 28.67 -6.82 -9.79
N GLN A 76 27.81 -6.35 -8.88
CA GLN A 76 27.32 -7.13 -7.75
C GLN A 76 26.03 -7.91 -8.07
N GLN A 77 25.44 -7.70 -9.25
CA GLN A 77 24.15 -8.27 -9.65
C GLN A 77 23.07 -8.02 -8.58
N LEU A 78 22.99 -6.76 -8.11
CA LEU A 78 22.18 -6.37 -6.96
C LEU A 78 21.35 -5.12 -7.27
N LEU A 79 20.05 -5.20 -7.01
CA LEU A 79 19.15 -4.06 -6.98
C LEU A 79 19.07 -3.53 -5.54
N THR A 80 19.48 -2.29 -5.34
CA THR A 80 19.34 -1.61 -4.04
C THR A 80 18.22 -0.57 -4.13
N LEU A 81 17.26 -0.65 -3.21
CA LEU A 81 16.08 0.20 -3.14
C LEU A 81 16.03 0.92 -1.79
N THR A 82 15.83 2.22 -1.80
CA THR A 82 15.47 2.97 -0.60
C THR A 82 13.96 3.10 -0.53
N VAL A 83 13.32 2.32 0.34
CA VAL A 83 11.87 2.20 0.42
C VAL A 83 11.34 2.96 1.64
N SER A 84 10.37 3.83 1.41
CA SER A 84 9.63 4.54 2.46
C SER A 84 8.22 3.96 2.61
N ARG A 85 7.82 3.70 3.87
CA ARG A 85 6.45 3.34 4.23
C ARG A 85 5.87 4.45 5.09
N ARG A 86 4.60 4.77 4.88
CA ARG A 86 3.92 5.82 5.66
C ARG A 86 3.95 5.47 7.16
N GLY A 87 4.40 6.42 7.98
CA GLY A 87 4.59 6.22 9.42
C GLY A 87 5.83 5.42 9.82
N ARG A 88 6.77 5.14 8.91
CA ARG A 88 8.05 4.47 9.20
C ARG A 88 9.21 5.24 8.59
N LYS A 89 10.41 5.05 9.16
CA LYS A 89 11.64 5.57 8.57
C LYS A 89 11.95 4.83 7.26
N PRO A 90 12.51 5.52 6.24
CA PRO A 90 13.01 4.87 5.04
C PRO A 90 13.98 3.74 5.39
N THR A 91 13.92 2.66 4.64
CA THR A 91 14.75 1.47 4.85
C THR A 91 15.36 1.05 3.52
N GLU A 92 16.63 0.66 3.55
CA GLU A 92 17.33 0.11 2.39
C GLU A 92 16.97 -1.37 2.22
N VAL A 93 16.60 -1.76 1.01
CA VAL A 93 16.25 -3.13 0.62
C VAL A 93 17.20 -3.53 -0.50
N ARG A 94 17.89 -4.64 -0.30
CA ARG A 94 18.82 -5.21 -1.28
C ARG A 94 18.21 -6.49 -1.85
N VAL A 95 18.10 -6.54 -3.16
CA VAL A 95 17.48 -7.64 -3.89
C VAL A 95 18.49 -8.17 -4.91
N PRO A 96 18.98 -9.42 -4.75
CA PRO A 96 19.79 -10.07 -5.78
C PRO A 96 19.04 -10.14 -7.10
N TYR A 97 19.73 -10.02 -8.23
CA TYR A 97 19.09 -10.17 -9.54
C TYR A 97 18.42 -11.52 -9.70
N SER A 98 18.96 -12.59 -9.09
CA SER A 98 18.36 -13.93 -9.04
C SER A 98 16.91 -13.92 -8.53
N ASP A 99 16.59 -12.99 -7.63
CA ASP A 99 15.31 -12.89 -6.95
C ASP A 99 14.35 -11.93 -7.67
N ILE A 100 14.81 -11.26 -8.74
CA ILE A 100 13.96 -10.49 -9.63
C ILE A 100 13.22 -11.48 -10.53
N ILE A 101 11.89 -11.54 -10.38
CA ILE A 101 11.01 -12.37 -11.20
C ILE A 101 10.82 -11.71 -12.56
N GLY A 102 10.57 -10.40 -12.56
CA GLY A 102 10.40 -9.63 -13.78
C GLY A 102 10.37 -8.13 -13.54
N ILE A 103 10.74 -7.38 -14.58
CA ILE A 103 10.61 -5.93 -14.67
C ILE A 103 9.66 -5.60 -15.80
N TYR A 104 8.65 -4.79 -15.50
CA TYR A 104 7.56 -4.42 -16.38
C TYR A 104 7.58 -2.90 -16.55
N PRO A 105 8.09 -2.38 -17.67
CA PRO A 105 7.91 -0.98 -17.99
C PRO A 105 6.43 -0.71 -18.28
N TYR A 106 5.91 0.41 -17.81
CA TYR A 106 4.52 0.79 -18.02
C TYR A 106 4.32 2.31 -18.06
N VAL A 107 3.21 2.72 -18.66
CA VAL A 107 2.74 4.11 -18.73
C VAL A 107 1.31 4.16 -18.19
N PHE A 108 0.93 5.27 -17.55
CA PHE A 108 -0.47 5.53 -17.18
C PHE A 108 -1.13 6.36 -18.28
N ALA A 109 -2.33 6.02 -18.73
CA ALA A 109 -3.01 6.79 -19.79
C ALA A 109 -3.30 8.26 -19.37
N SER A 110 -3.40 8.53 -18.07
CA SER A 110 -3.56 9.89 -17.54
C SER A 110 -2.29 10.74 -17.60
N TYR A 111 -1.13 10.11 -17.77
CA TYR A 111 0.19 10.74 -17.80
C TYR A 111 1.03 10.14 -18.94
N ASP A 112 0.56 10.31 -20.18
CA ASP A 112 1.19 9.80 -21.42
C ASP A 112 2.61 10.36 -21.71
N ARG A 113 3.20 11.09 -20.76
CA ARG A 113 4.53 11.69 -20.85
C ARG A 113 5.57 10.99 -19.99
N ASP A 114 5.13 10.27 -18.96
CA ASP A 114 6.01 9.71 -17.95
C ASP A 114 5.96 8.18 -18.00
N GLY A 115 7.14 7.57 -18.13
CA GLY A 115 7.35 6.14 -18.08
C GLY A 115 7.72 5.68 -16.67
N HIS A 116 7.29 4.48 -16.31
CA HIS A 116 7.56 3.88 -15.01
C HIS A 116 8.02 2.44 -15.14
N PHE A 117 8.64 1.91 -14.08
CA PHE A 117 8.95 0.48 -13.98
C PHE A 117 8.24 -0.15 -12.79
N SER A 118 7.71 -1.35 -13.01
CA SER A 118 7.25 -2.24 -11.95
C SER A 118 8.23 -3.40 -11.83
N VAL A 119 8.86 -3.56 -10.68
CA VAL A 119 9.79 -4.66 -10.41
C VAL A 119 9.13 -5.64 -9.46
N LEU A 120 8.94 -6.86 -9.93
CA LEU A 120 8.42 -7.97 -9.15
C LEU A 120 9.59 -8.79 -8.60
N CYS A 121 9.73 -8.82 -7.28
CA CYS A 121 10.78 -9.55 -6.59
C CYS A 121 10.20 -10.69 -5.76
N GLN A 122 10.93 -11.80 -5.70
CA GLN A 122 10.70 -12.87 -4.76
C GLN A 122 11.44 -12.58 -3.45
N GLY A 123 10.68 -12.32 -2.40
CA GLY A 123 11.21 -12.17 -1.05
C GLY A 123 11.40 -13.52 -0.33
N PRO A 124 11.99 -13.48 0.87
CA PRO A 124 12.19 -14.67 1.69
C PRO A 124 10.87 -15.40 1.95
N ARG A 125 10.93 -16.74 1.93
CA ARG A 125 9.76 -17.65 2.04
C ARG A 125 8.75 -17.53 0.89
N GLY A 126 9.20 -17.11 -0.29
CA GLY A 126 8.37 -17.03 -1.49
C GLY A 126 7.40 -15.85 -1.51
N LYS A 127 7.53 -14.90 -0.56
CA LYS A 127 6.66 -13.72 -0.51
C LYS A 127 7.00 -12.77 -1.65
N GLN A 128 6.08 -12.55 -2.57
CA GLN A 128 6.28 -11.59 -3.65
C GLN A 128 6.12 -10.14 -3.17
N SER A 129 6.96 -9.25 -3.71
CA SER A 129 6.91 -7.81 -3.48
C SER A 129 6.98 -7.07 -4.80
N LEU A 130 6.07 -6.13 -5.01
CA LEU A 130 6.04 -5.27 -6.19
C LEU A 130 6.57 -3.88 -5.81
N TYR A 131 7.55 -3.39 -6.55
CA TYR A 131 8.13 -2.05 -6.37
C TYR A 131 7.89 -1.22 -7.61
N ARG A 132 7.36 -0.01 -7.43
CA ARG A 132 7.26 1.00 -8.50
C ARG A 132 8.50 1.88 -8.45
N LEU A 133 9.21 1.97 -9.57
CA LEU A 133 10.44 2.76 -9.73
C LEU A 133 10.20 3.86 -10.77
N ALA A 134 11.11 4.83 -10.79
CA ALA A 134 11.19 5.87 -11.81
C ALA A 134 9.88 6.68 -11.95
N GLU A 135 9.25 7.06 -10.82
CA GLU A 135 8.11 7.99 -10.85
C GLU A 135 8.59 9.35 -11.40
N GLY A 136 8.06 9.77 -12.56
CA GLY A 136 8.38 11.04 -13.21
C GLY A 136 9.53 11.00 -14.23
N THR A 137 9.96 9.81 -14.65
CA THR A 137 10.95 9.64 -15.72
C THR A 137 10.29 9.79 -17.09
N SER A 138 10.95 10.46 -18.03
CA SER A 138 10.41 10.63 -19.40
C SER A 138 10.36 9.29 -20.14
N LEU A 139 9.48 9.18 -21.15
CA LEU A 139 9.37 7.96 -21.97
C LEU A 139 10.71 7.60 -22.65
N GLU A 140 11.40 8.58 -23.22
CA GLU A 140 12.71 8.37 -23.89
C GLU A 140 13.75 7.81 -22.92
N GLU A 141 13.80 8.38 -21.72
CA GLU A 141 14.72 7.91 -20.68
C GLU A 141 14.34 6.50 -20.18
N MET A 142 13.04 6.19 -20.07
CA MET A 142 12.59 4.83 -19.76
C MET A 142 12.98 3.84 -20.86
N GLU A 143 12.85 4.18 -22.13
CA GLU A 143 13.25 3.31 -23.25
C GLU A 143 14.75 3.02 -23.24
N PHE A 144 15.57 4.06 -23.01
CA PHE A 144 17.02 3.92 -22.86
C PHE A 144 17.39 2.96 -21.72
N HIS A 145 16.81 3.17 -20.53
CA HIS A 145 17.07 2.30 -19.38
C HIS A 145 16.50 0.89 -19.59
N SER A 146 15.39 0.75 -20.33
CA SER A 146 14.82 -0.56 -20.67
C SER A 146 15.75 -1.38 -21.55
N ALA A 147 16.42 -0.74 -22.52
CA ALA A 147 17.39 -1.42 -23.37
C ALA A 147 18.60 -1.91 -22.56
N TRP A 148 19.12 -1.08 -21.65
CA TRP A 148 20.21 -1.47 -20.74
C TRP A 148 19.78 -2.62 -19.80
N LEU A 149 18.61 -2.51 -19.16
CA LEU A 149 18.08 -3.55 -18.29
C LEU A 149 17.84 -4.87 -19.02
N ARG A 150 17.47 -4.82 -20.31
CA ARG A 150 17.30 -6.04 -21.11
C ARG A 150 18.63 -6.73 -21.39
N GLY A 151 19.71 -5.98 -21.54
CA GLY A 151 21.07 -6.53 -21.58
C GLY A 151 21.47 -7.20 -20.27
N ALA A 152 21.17 -6.57 -19.13
CA ALA A 152 21.57 -7.06 -17.80
C ALA A 152 20.71 -8.23 -17.27
N LEU A 153 19.40 -8.24 -17.56
CA LEU A 153 18.42 -9.16 -16.97
C LEU A 153 17.80 -10.13 -17.99
N GLY A 154 18.06 -9.94 -19.28
CA GLY A 154 17.55 -10.79 -20.36
C GLY A 154 16.03 -10.88 -20.37
N GLU A 155 15.52 -12.12 -20.41
CA GLU A 155 14.09 -12.46 -20.49
C GLU A 155 13.25 -11.95 -19.31
N ARG A 156 13.88 -11.59 -18.19
CA ARG A 156 13.17 -11.01 -17.03
C ARG A 156 12.73 -9.57 -17.29
N MET A 157 13.26 -8.92 -18.32
CA MET A 157 12.87 -7.57 -18.72
C MET A 157 11.77 -7.64 -19.78
N HIS A 158 10.53 -7.44 -19.36
CA HIS A 158 9.37 -7.50 -20.24
C HIS A 158 9.26 -6.29 -21.17
N ASN A 159 8.42 -6.42 -22.19
CA ASN A 159 8.05 -5.33 -23.08
C ASN A 159 7.15 -4.32 -22.37
N LEU A 160 7.08 -3.12 -22.94
CA LEU A 160 6.20 -2.05 -22.46
C LEU A 160 4.75 -2.53 -22.42
N ALA A 161 4.15 -2.47 -21.23
CA ALA A 161 2.74 -2.75 -21.03
C ALA A 161 2.00 -1.44 -20.76
N ASP A 162 1.01 -1.14 -21.60
CA ASP A 162 0.01 -0.13 -21.28
C ASP A 162 -0.89 -0.72 -20.19
N LEU A 163 -0.92 -0.10 -19.00
CA LEU A 163 -1.63 -0.66 -17.85
C LEU A 163 -3.17 -0.47 -17.96
N ASP A 164 -3.63 0.29 -18.95
CA ASP A 164 -5.03 0.64 -19.16
C ASP A 164 -5.70 -0.11 -20.36
N LYS A 165 -5.02 -1.08 -20.98
CA LYS A 165 -5.50 -1.80 -22.17
C LYS A 165 -5.56 -3.33 -22.06
#